data_AF-A0A1D7QXY8-F1
#
_entry.id   AF-A0A1D7QXY8-F1
#
_cell.length_a   1.000
_cell.length_b   1.000
_cell.length_c   1.000
_cell.angle_alpha   90.00
_cell.angle_beta   90.00
_cell.angle_gamma   90.00
#
_symmetry.space_group_name_H-M   'P 1'
#
loop_
_entity.id
_entity.type
_entity.pdbx_description
1 polymer ?
#
loop_
_entity_poly.entity_id
_entity_poly.type
_entity_poly.pdbx_seq_one_letter_code
_entity_poly.pdbx_strand_id
1 'polypeptide(L)'
;MQNKEKIKTYALILLTICFVITAPMLFQAKMEDRRQYEAFLNEFYANLDNTLYSIEYFLSEEEKGVTTLASIEHNLETTHLLLRMGDKTVNSHISAQPRFFAGRITQHPNDEGTLTEEQQSELEKVREGLQYMKEGLYSEETGQENKHLSAKEFNAIIEQGASIGAP
;
A
#
# COMPACT_ATOMS: atom_id res chain seq x y z
N MET A 1 30.54 -9.06 -54.00
CA MET A 1 30.23 -9.89 -52.81
C MET A 1 30.89 -9.37 -51.51
N GLN A 2 32.17 -8.97 -51.50
CA GLN A 2 32.88 -8.55 -50.28
C GLN A 2 32.22 -7.41 -49.47
N ASN A 3 31.61 -6.40 -50.12
CA ASN A 3 31.00 -5.27 -49.39
C ASN A 3 29.75 -5.67 -48.60
N LYS A 4 28.99 -6.68 -49.05
CA LYS A 4 27.81 -7.17 -48.31
C LYS A 4 28.21 -7.87 -47.01
N GLU A 5 29.28 -8.64 -47.04
CA GLU A 5 29.80 -9.33 -45.84
C GLU A 5 30.36 -8.32 -44.82
N LYS A 6 31.07 -7.28 -45.28
CA LYS A 6 31.53 -6.20 -44.40
C LYS A 6 30.38 -5.47 -43.71
N ILE A 7 29.32 -5.13 -44.45
CA ILE A 7 28.13 -4.45 -43.90
C ILE A 7 27.46 -5.34 -42.85
N LYS A 8 27.31 -6.65 -43.10
CA LYS A 8 26.77 -7.59 -42.11
C LYS A 8 27.62 -7.63 -40.85
N THR A 9 28.95 -7.70 -40.99
CA THR A 9 29.86 -7.71 -39.84
C THR A 9 29.74 -6.43 -39.02
N TYR A 10 29.71 -5.25 -39.66
CA TYR A 10 29.52 -4.00 -38.93
C TYR A 10 28.15 -3.91 -38.24
N ALA A 11 27.09 -4.37 -38.90
CA ALA A 11 25.76 -4.43 -38.29
C ALA A 11 25.73 -5.36 -37.07
N LEU A 12 26.41 -6.51 -37.15
CA LEU A 12 26.51 -7.46 -36.04
C LEU A 12 27.28 -6.87 -34.84
N ILE A 13 28.40 -6.19 -35.10
CA ILE A 13 29.17 -5.51 -34.06
C ILE A 13 28.32 -4.43 -33.39
N LEU A 14 27.63 -3.61 -34.20
CA LEU A 14 26.78 -2.54 -33.68
C LEU A 14 25.62 -3.09 -32.84
N LEU A 15 24.94 -4.14 -33.30
CA LEU A 15 23.90 -4.83 -32.54
C LEU A 15 24.44 -5.39 -31.22
N THR A 16 25.63 -5.98 -31.23
CA THR A 16 26.26 -6.52 -30.02
C THR A 16 26.56 -5.42 -29.01
N ILE A 17 27.10 -4.29 -29.46
CA ILE A 17 27.36 -3.12 -28.59
C ILE A 17 26.04 -2.59 -28.02
N CYS A 18 25.01 -2.41 -28.84
CA CYS A 18 23.68 -1.99 -28.38
C CYS A 18 23.12 -2.95 -27.32
N PHE A 19 23.25 -4.26 -27.53
CA PHE A 19 22.77 -5.27 -26.59
C PHE A 19 23.51 -5.25 -25.26
N VAL A 20 24.85 -5.15 -25.30
CA VAL A 20 25.70 -5.08 -24.10
C VAL A 20 25.39 -3.84 -23.26
N ILE A 21 24.96 -2.74 -23.86
CA ILE A 21 24.58 -1.51 -23.14
C ILE A 21 23.14 -1.57 -22.63
N THR A 22 22.19 -1.99 -23.46
CA THR A 22 20.75 -1.97 -23.12
C THR A 22 20.35 -3.03 -22.11
N ALA A 23 20.97 -4.22 -22.14
CA ALA A 23 20.59 -5.30 -21.23
C ALA A 23 20.86 -4.96 -19.74
N PRO A 24 22.04 -4.46 -19.33
CA PRO A 24 22.27 -4.00 -17.96
C PRO A 24 21.36 -2.86 -17.54
N MET A 25 21.08 -1.90 -18.44
CA MET A 25 20.20 -0.77 -18.16
C MET A 25 18.77 -1.22 -17.87
N LEU A 26 18.23 -2.16 -18.67
CA LEU A 26 16.91 -2.77 -18.43
C LEU A 26 16.89 -3.58 -17.13
N PHE A 27 17.97 -4.28 -16.82
CA PHE A 27 18.08 -5.04 -15.58
C PHE A 27 18.10 -4.13 -14.35
N GLN A 28 18.86 -3.04 -14.39
CA GLN A 28 18.88 -2.03 -13.32
C GLN A 28 17.52 -1.38 -13.11
N ALA A 29 16.83 -0.99 -14.20
CA ALA A 29 15.48 -0.45 -14.12
C ALA A 29 14.52 -1.41 -13.38
N LYS A 30 14.53 -2.69 -13.75
CA LYS A 30 13.70 -3.70 -13.07
C LYS A 30 14.03 -3.90 -11.59
N MET A 31 15.31 -3.81 -11.22
CA MET A 31 15.71 -3.90 -9.81
C MET A 31 15.23 -2.68 -9.02
N GLU A 32 15.33 -1.49 -9.62
CA GLU A 32 14.87 -0.26 -8.98
C GLU A 32 13.35 -0.24 -8.81
N ASP A 33 12.59 -0.63 -9.85
CA ASP A 33 11.12 -0.76 -9.78
C ASP A 33 10.72 -1.70 -8.64
N ARG A 34 11.41 -2.84 -8.53
CA ARG A 34 11.19 -3.80 -7.44
C ARG A 34 11.50 -3.19 -6.08
N ARG A 35 12.63 -2.50 -5.93
CA ARG A 35 13.02 -1.88 -4.66
C ARG A 35 12.03 -0.82 -4.21
N GLN A 36 11.55 0.02 -5.13
CA GLN A 36 10.53 1.03 -4.85
C GLN A 36 9.21 0.39 -4.41
N TYR A 37 8.83 -0.69 -5.07
CA TYR A 37 7.63 -1.44 -4.70
C TYR A 37 7.75 -2.13 -3.33
N GLU A 38 8.90 -2.73 -3.02
CA GLU A 38 9.16 -3.30 -1.68
C GLU A 38 9.12 -2.21 -0.59
N ALA A 39 9.74 -1.05 -0.83
CA ALA A 39 9.68 0.08 0.10
C ALA A 39 8.26 0.61 0.31
N PHE A 40 7.47 0.68 -0.77
CA PHE A 40 6.05 1.05 -0.70
C PHE A 40 5.24 0.07 0.15
N LEU A 41 5.41 -1.25 -0.05
CA LEU A 41 4.70 -2.26 0.72
C LEU A 41 5.01 -2.15 2.22
N ASN A 42 6.27 -1.93 2.56
CA ASN A 42 6.71 -1.78 3.94
C ASN A 42 6.07 -0.55 4.61
N GLU A 43 6.17 0.62 3.97
CA GLU A 43 5.59 1.86 4.47
C GLU A 43 4.07 1.74 4.64
N PHE A 44 3.40 1.14 3.65
CA PHE A 44 1.96 0.90 3.69
C PHE A 44 1.57 -0.04 4.84
N TYR A 45 2.29 -1.15 4.99
CA TYR A 45 2.07 -2.13 6.07
C TYR A 45 2.29 -1.50 7.44
N ALA A 46 3.37 -0.73 7.62
CA ALA A 46 3.66 -0.04 8.88
C ALA A 46 2.56 0.98 9.23
N ASN A 47 2.05 1.72 8.25
CA ASN A 47 0.97 2.67 8.50
C ASN A 47 -0.36 1.96 8.86
N LEU A 48 -0.68 0.83 8.21
CA LEU A 48 -1.82 -0.01 8.59
C LEU A 48 -1.70 -0.50 10.04
N ASP A 49 -0.53 -1.03 10.40
CA ASP A 49 -0.28 -1.57 11.74
C ASP A 49 -0.43 -0.50 12.82
N ASN A 50 0.16 0.69 12.60
CA ASN A 50 0.03 1.83 13.50
C ASN A 50 -1.43 2.31 13.63
N THR A 51 -2.17 2.35 12.52
CA THR A 51 -3.59 2.73 12.51
C THR A 51 -4.42 1.74 13.31
N LEU A 52 -4.23 0.44 13.05
CA LEU A 52 -4.92 -0.63 13.74
C LEU A 52 -4.64 -0.59 15.24
N TYR A 53 -3.36 -0.46 15.64
CA TYR A 53 -2.97 -0.32 17.05
C TYR A 53 -3.68 0.87 17.72
N SER A 54 -3.77 2.01 17.01
CA SER A 54 -4.47 3.19 17.53
C SER A 54 -5.96 2.93 17.75
N ILE A 55 -6.60 2.19 16.85
CA ILE A 55 -8.02 1.81 16.99
C ILE A 55 -8.20 0.83 18.13
N GLU A 56 -7.37 -0.21 18.22
CA GLU A 56 -7.45 -1.22 19.28
C GLU A 56 -7.24 -0.59 20.66
N TYR A 57 -6.23 0.27 20.78
CA TYR A 57 -5.97 1.04 21.99
C TYR A 57 -7.20 1.87 22.37
N PHE A 58 -7.74 2.63 21.42
CA PHE A 58 -8.91 3.48 21.64
C PHE A 58 -10.18 2.71 22.01
N LEU A 59 -10.39 1.53 21.44
CA LEU A 59 -11.52 0.66 21.77
C LEU A 59 -11.34 -0.04 23.12
N SER A 60 -10.10 -0.13 23.65
CA SER A 60 -9.79 -0.79 24.92
C SER A 60 -9.86 0.13 26.15
N GLU A 61 -9.74 1.45 25.97
CA GLU A 61 -9.83 2.41 27.08
C GLU A 61 -11.28 2.79 27.43
N GLU A 62 -11.59 2.83 28.74
CA GLU A 62 -12.90 3.27 29.25
C GLU A 62 -13.13 4.78 29.03
N GLU A 63 -12.07 5.59 29.04
CA GLU A 63 -12.13 7.05 28.89
C GLU A 63 -11.68 7.47 27.48
N LYS A 64 -12.66 7.63 26.58
CA LYS A 64 -12.44 7.84 25.15
C LYS A 64 -12.11 9.30 24.85
N GLY A 65 -10.84 9.61 24.59
CA GLY A 65 -10.39 10.97 24.21
C GLY A 65 -10.64 11.34 22.74
N VAL A 66 -11.20 12.52 22.48
CA VAL A 66 -11.46 13.08 21.14
C VAL A 66 -10.20 13.20 20.27
N THR A 67 -9.04 13.41 20.90
CA THR A 67 -7.75 13.51 20.22
C THR A 67 -7.35 12.21 19.51
N THR A 68 -7.78 11.06 20.02
CA THR A 68 -7.42 9.75 19.47
C THR A 68 -8.17 9.46 18.17
N LEU A 69 -9.46 9.87 18.10
CA LEU A 69 -10.25 9.78 16.87
C LEU A 69 -9.65 10.57 15.71
N ALA A 70 -9.22 11.81 15.97
CA ALA A 70 -8.61 12.66 14.96
C ALA A 70 -7.31 12.04 14.44
N SER A 71 -6.53 11.38 15.31
CA SER A 71 -5.32 10.65 14.90
C SER A 71 -5.64 9.43 14.04
N ILE A 72 -6.68 8.66 14.37
CA ILE A 72 -7.10 7.51 13.57
C ILE A 72 -7.52 7.95 12.16
N GLU A 73 -8.36 8.97 12.06
CA GLU A 73 -8.79 9.51 10.76
C GLU A 73 -7.58 10.04 9.96
N HIS A 74 -6.66 10.74 10.60
CA HIS A 74 -5.43 11.21 9.95
C HIS A 74 -4.57 10.05 9.41
N ASN A 75 -4.46 8.95 10.15
CA ASN A 75 -3.70 7.79 9.72
C ASN A 75 -4.38 7.06 8.54
N LEU A 76 -5.71 6.99 8.53
CA LEU A 76 -6.50 6.48 7.41
C LEU A 76 -6.29 7.36 6.17
N GLU A 77 -6.41 8.68 6.29
CA GLU A 77 -6.13 9.61 5.19
C GLU A 77 -4.70 9.48 4.67
N THR A 78 -3.73 9.32 5.56
CA THR A 78 -2.33 9.08 5.19
C THR A 78 -2.18 7.76 4.42
N THR A 79 -2.88 6.70 4.83
CA THR A 79 -2.94 5.42 4.12
C THR A 79 -3.53 5.60 2.73
N HIS A 80 -4.59 6.40 2.60
CA HIS A 80 -5.16 6.76 1.30
C HIS A 80 -4.15 7.48 0.40
N LEU A 81 -3.42 8.45 0.95
CA LEU A 81 -2.39 9.18 0.22
C LEU A 81 -1.24 8.27 -0.22
N LEU A 82 -0.81 7.33 0.63
CA LEU A 82 0.18 6.31 0.27
C LEU A 82 -0.28 5.49 -0.93
N LEU A 83 -1.53 5.02 -0.97
CA LEU A 83 -2.07 4.31 -2.14
C LEU A 83 -2.06 5.15 -3.41
N ARG A 84 -2.43 6.44 -3.31
CA ARG A 84 -2.40 7.35 -4.46
C ARG A 84 -0.99 7.64 -4.94
N MET A 85 -0.02 7.71 -4.03
CA MET A 85 1.39 7.84 -4.40
C MET A 85 1.89 6.55 -5.04
N GLY A 86 1.57 5.39 -4.45
CA GLY A 86 1.89 4.07 -5.01
C GLY A 86 1.42 3.93 -6.46
N ASP A 87 0.16 4.24 -6.74
CA ASP A 87 -0.41 4.27 -8.09
C ASP A 87 0.41 5.15 -9.05
N LYS A 88 0.73 6.38 -8.63
CA LYS A 88 1.38 7.36 -9.50
C LYS A 88 2.87 7.14 -9.70
N THR A 89 3.59 6.66 -8.69
CA THR A 89 5.05 6.71 -8.65
C THR A 89 5.72 5.35 -8.54
N VAL A 90 4.99 4.31 -8.13
CA VAL A 90 5.55 2.98 -7.89
C VAL A 90 5.02 1.99 -8.92
N ASN A 91 3.70 1.85 -9.03
CA ASN A 91 3.07 0.95 -9.97
C ASN A 91 1.63 1.41 -10.26
N SER A 92 1.36 1.80 -11.51
CA SER A 92 0.04 2.28 -11.96
C SER A 92 -1.08 1.23 -11.92
N HIS A 93 -0.77 0.01 -11.49
CA HIS A 93 -1.78 -1.00 -11.23
C HIS A 93 -2.24 -0.97 -9.77
N ILE A 94 -1.58 -0.25 -8.86
CA ILE A 94 -2.02 -0.10 -7.47
C ILE A 94 -3.36 0.67 -7.46
N SER A 95 -4.39 0.08 -6.88
CA SER A 95 -5.70 0.71 -6.81
C SER A 95 -5.74 1.73 -5.66
N ALA A 96 -5.99 3.00 -6.00
CA ALA A 96 -6.43 3.95 -4.99
C ALA A 96 -7.86 3.57 -4.56
N GLN A 97 -8.03 3.10 -3.33
CA GLN A 97 -9.33 2.77 -2.72
C GLN A 97 -9.82 3.91 -1.80
N PRO A 98 -10.29 5.06 -2.33
CA PRO A 98 -10.58 6.25 -1.53
C PRO A 98 -11.70 6.06 -0.51
N ARG A 99 -12.70 5.22 -0.80
CA ARG A 99 -13.95 5.16 -0.02
C ARG A 99 -13.81 4.48 1.34
N PHE A 100 -12.76 3.69 1.54
CA PHE A 100 -12.52 3.03 2.82
C PHE A 100 -11.65 3.88 3.75
N PHE A 101 -10.67 4.59 3.20
CA PHE A 101 -9.62 5.25 3.98
C PHE A 101 -9.83 6.76 4.19
N ALA A 102 -10.92 7.36 3.69
CA ALA A 102 -11.09 8.81 3.78
C ALA A 102 -12.52 9.21 4.18
N GLY A 103 -12.62 10.17 5.11
CA GLY A 103 -13.86 10.82 5.51
C GLY A 103 -14.82 9.90 6.25
N ARG A 104 -14.29 8.94 7.01
CA ARG A 104 -15.06 7.84 7.59
C ARG A 104 -15.54 8.11 8.99
N ILE A 105 -14.66 8.60 9.84
CA ILE A 105 -14.97 8.73 11.25
C ILE A 105 -15.37 10.18 11.51
N THR A 106 -16.63 10.38 11.88
CA THR A 106 -17.12 11.71 12.25
C THR A 106 -16.39 12.17 13.50
N GLN A 107 -15.69 13.31 13.41
CA GLN A 107 -14.81 13.79 14.48
C GLN A 107 -15.56 14.42 15.68
N HIS A 108 -16.90 14.49 15.61
CA HIS A 108 -17.71 15.09 16.66
C HIS A 108 -18.20 14.00 17.61
N PRO A 109 -17.63 13.87 18.83
CA PRO A 109 -18.22 13.02 19.86
C PRO A 109 -19.63 13.54 20.21
N ASN A 110 -20.37 12.76 20.99
CA ASN A 110 -21.63 13.24 21.56
C ASN A 110 -21.38 14.40 22.57
N ASP A 111 -22.46 14.99 23.06
CA ASP A 111 -22.42 16.10 24.03
C ASP A 111 -21.68 15.76 25.33
N GLU A 112 -21.45 14.48 25.62
CA GLU A 112 -20.74 13.96 26.79
C GLU A 112 -19.26 13.68 26.53
N GLY A 113 -18.76 13.98 25.31
CA GLY A 113 -17.37 13.74 24.93
C GLY A 113 -17.04 12.26 24.68
N THR A 114 -18.05 11.40 24.57
CA THR A 114 -17.89 9.96 24.30
C THR A 114 -18.32 9.60 22.88
N LEU A 115 -17.93 8.39 22.44
CA LEU A 115 -18.39 7.86 21.16
C LEU A 115 -19.89 7.59 21.19
N THR A 116 -20.56 7.92 20.09
CA THR A 116 -21.87 7.33 19.80
C THR A 116 -21.73 5.85 19.47
N GLU A 117 -22.82 5.09 19.64
CA GLU A 117 -22.86 3.66 19.23
C GLU A 117 -22.52 3.49 17.74
N GLU A 118 -22.94 4.44 16.90
CA GLU A 118 -22.63 4.48 15.47
C GLU A 118 -21.12 4.64 15.22
N GLN A 119 -20.46 5.58 15.90
CA GLN A 119 -19.01 5.78 15.77
C GLN A 119 -18.23 4.56 16.25
N GLN A 120 -18.67 3.92 17.34
CA GLN A 120 -18.06 2.70 17.82
C GLN A 120 -18.22 1.56 16.81
N SER A 121 -19.42 1.36 16.27
CA SER A 121 -19.67 0.34 15.25
C SER A 121 -18.84 0.57 13.99
N GLU A 122 -18.71 1.81 13.53
CA GLU A 122 -17.88 2.14 12.37
C GLU A 122 -16.39 1.89 12.64
N LEU A 123 -15.89 2.23 13.83
CA LEU A 123 -14.50 1.92 14.22
C LEU A 123 -14.24 0.42 14.27
N GLU A 124 -15.18 -0.38 14.77
CA GLU A 124 -15.06 -1.84 14.80
C GLU A 124 -15.01 -2.43 13.38
N LYS A 125 -15.84 -1.94 12.45
CA LYS A 125 -15.78 -2.32 11.02
C LYS A 125 -14.44 -1.94 10.39
N VAL A 126 -13.97 -0.71 10.63
CA VAL A 126 -12.67 -0.25 10.12
C VAL A 126 -11.54 -1.13 10.67
N ARG A 127 -11.56 -1.44 11.99
CA ARG A 127 -10.60 -2.36 12.62
C ARG A 127 -10.58 -3.71 11.91
N GLU A 128 -11.74 -4.32 11.67
CA GLU A 128 -11.84 -5.62 11.00
C GLU A 128 -11.28 -5.58 9.57
N GLY A 129 -11.60 -4.53 8.81
CA GLY A 129 -11.05 -4.34 7.47
C GLY A 129 -9.53 -4.19 7.47
N LEU A 130 -8.99 -3.35 8.37
CA LEU A 130 -7.55 -3.15 8.51
C LEU A 130 -6.82 -4.41 8.99
N GLN A 131 -7.42 -5.16 9.93
CA GLN A 131 -6.89 -6.42 10.42
C GLN A 131 -6.76 -7.43 9.27
N TYR A 132 -7.81 -7.58 8.45
CA TYR A 132 -7.77 -8.45 7.29
C TYR A 132 -6.66 -8.04 6.31
N MET A 133 -6.49 -6.74 6.05
CA MET A 133 -5.42 -6.25 5.19
C MET A 133 -4.05 -6.56 5.77
N LYS A 134 -3.83 -6.30 7.06
CA LYS A 134 -2.57 -6.60 7.75
C LYS A 134 -2.22 -8.08 7.66
N GLU A 135 -3.17 -8.96 7.98
CA GLU A 135 -2.96 -10.42 7.90
C GLU A 135 -2.67 -10.88 6.48
N GLY A 136 -3.42 -10.37 5.48
CA GLY A 136 -3.19 -10.71 4.08
C GLY A 136 -1.83 -10.24 3.55
N LEU A 137 -1.31 -9.13 4.08
CA LEU A 137 0.01 -8.61 3.74
C LEU A 137 1.14 -9.26 4.53
N TYR A 138 0.85 -9.99 5.61
CA TYR A 138 1.86 -10.55 6.50
C TYR A 138 2.59 -11.76 5.89
N SER A 139 3.87 -11.90 6.26
CA SER A 139 4.74 -13.02 5.92
C SER A 139 5.29 -13.62 7.21
N GLU A 140 4.92 -14.87 7.48
CA GLU A 140 5.43 -15.63 8.63
C GLU A 140 6.95 -15.82 8.57
N GLU A 141 7.54 -15.91 7.37
CA GLU A 141 8.97 -16.10 7.18
C GLU A 141 9.79 -14.90 7.68
N THR A 142 9.29 -13.69 7.45
CA THR A 142 9.98 -12.44 7.78
C THR A 142 9.47 -11.79 9.06
N GLY A 143 8.30 -12.22 9.55
CA GLY A 143 7.60 -11.55 10.65
C GLY A 143 7.12 -10.14 10.29
N GLN A 144 7.06 -9.81 9.01
CA GLN A 144 6.77 -8.48 8.46
C GLN A 144 5.90 -8.60 7.21
N GLU A 145 5.82 -7.57 6.37
CA GLU A 145 5.12 -7.63 5.10
C GLU A 145 5.74 -8.65 4.14
N ASN A 146 4.89 -9.27 3.33
CA ASN A 146 5.30 -10.14 2.24
C ASN A 146 5.75 -9.31 1.04
N LYS A 147 7.06 -9.03 0.98
CA LYS A 147 7.72 -8.31 -0.12
C LYS A 147 7.59 -8.96 -1.50
N HIS A 148 7.12 -10.20 -1.57
CA HIS A 148 6.94 -10.94 -2.82
C HIS A 148 5.53 -10.83 -3.41
N LEU A 149 4.62 -10.12 -2.75
CA LEU A 149 3.27 -9.89 -3.26
C LEU A 149 3.31 -9.10 -4.57
N SER A 150 2.64 -9.61 -5.60
CA SER A 150 2.38 -8.81 -6.80
C SER A 150 1.39 -7.67 -6.50
N ALA A 151 1.43 -6.60 -7.31
CA ALA A 151 0.47 -5.51 -7.19
C ALA A 151 -1.00 -5.99 -7.30
N LYS A 152 -1.22 -7.08 -8.05
CA LYS A 152 -2.54 -7.71 -8.18
C LYS A 152 -2.99 -8.35 -6.86
N GLU A 153 -2.11 -9.11 -6.20
CA GLU A 153 -2.41 -9.74 -4.91
C GLU A 153 -2.60 -8.68 -3.82
N PHE A 154 -1.72 -7.68 -3.79
CA PHE A 154 -1.87 -6.50 -2.94
C PHE A 154 -3.27 -5.89 -3.11
N ASN A 155 -3.66 -5.54 -4.33
CA ASN A 155 -4.97 -4.94 -4.58
C ASN A 155 -6.14 -5.82 -4.14
N ALA A 156 -6.06 -7.13 -4.35
CA ALA A 156 -7.11 -8.06 -3.95
C ALA A 156 -7.27 -8.06 -2.42
N ILE A 157 -6.16 -8.00 -1.67
CA ILE A 157 -6.17 -7.89 -0.21
C ILE A 157 -6.81 -6.56 0.21
N ILE A 158 -6.39 -5.44 -0.38
CA ILE A 158 -6.92 -4.12 -0.02
C ILE A 158 -8.41 -3.99 -0.38
N GLU A 159 -8.82 -4.50 -1.53
CA GLU A 159 -10.23 -4.47 -1.96
C GLU A 159 -11.11 -5.32 -1.03
N GLN A 160 -10.67 -6.52 -0.68
CA GLN A 160 -11.41 -7.39 0.23
C GLN A 160 -11.48 -6.80 1.65
N GLY A 161 -10.38 -6.28 2.19
CA GLY A 161 -10.39 -5.60 3.48
C GLY A 161 -11.31 -4.37 3.50
N ALA A 162 -11.30 -3.59 2.41
CA ALA A 162 -12.16 -2.42 2.27
C ALA A 162 -13.65 -2.81 2.19
N SER A 163 -13.95 -3.97 1.61
CA SER A 163 -15.31 -4.51 1.56
C SER A 163 -15.81 -5.01 2.92
N ILE A 164 -14.92 -5.58 3.73
CA ILE A 164 -15.23 -6.05 5.09
C ILE A 164 -15.58 -4.86 5.97
N GLY A 165 -14.75 -3.83 5.95
CA GLY A 165 -14.99 -2.63 6.75
C GLY A 165 -15.91 -1.63 6.07
N ALA A 166 -16.66 -1.98 5.03
CA ALA A 166 -17.65 -1.09 4.40
C ALA A 166 -18.87 -0.86 5.33
N PRO A 167 -19.53 0.31 5.29
CA PRO A 167 -20.69 0.60 6.11
C PRO A 167 -21.87 -0.33 5.81
#